data_AF-X1MIQ0-F1
#
_entry.id   AF-X1MIQ0-F1
#
_cell.length_a   1.000
_cell.length_b   1.000
_cell.length_c   1.000
_cell.angle_alpha   90.00
_cell.angle_beta   90.00
_cell.angle_gamma   90.00
#
_symmetry.space_group_name_H-M   'P 1'
#
loop_
_entity.id
_entity.type
_entity.pdbx_description
1 polymer ?
#
loop_
_entity_poly.entity_id
_entity_poly.type
_entity_poly.pdbx_seq_one_letter_code
_entity_poly.pdbx_strand_id
1 'polypeptide(L)'
;MVIKYNIGKNKYRNWIVGENDFQTEYLGKFETIFTLGNGYMGVRAATEETYREETRGCYIAGLFDKFPGEVTELANIPDWLNVDLKLDSEKFDLKTGKILSYQRQLNIKDGQLTRNIEWESPNGRKTKLSFERFMSLDNIHFTALKVKIIPL
;
A
#
# COMPACT_ATOMS: atom_id res chain seq x y z
N MET A 1 -6.80 -17.07 -3.48
CA MET A 1 -7.06 -15.62 -3.53
C MET A 1 -7.20 -15.13 -4.97
N VAL A 2 -8.14 -14.21 -5.27
CA VAL A 2 -8.42 -13.76 -6.66
C VAL A 2 -8.49 -12.23 -6.72
N ILE A 3 -7.71 -11.63 -7.62
CA ILE A 3 -7.78 -10.19 -7.95
C ILE A 3 -9.18 -9.87 -8.48
N LYS A 4 -9.76 -8.78 -8.00
CA LYS A 4 -11.09 -8.33 -8.41
C LYS A 4 -10.97 -7.23 -9.44
N TYR A 5 -11.54 -7.45 -10.63
CA TYR A 5 -11.56 -6.48 -11.73
C TYR A 5 -12.93 -5.81 -11.93
N ASN A 6 -13.95 -6.26 -11.20
CA ASN A 6 -15.35 -5.90 -11.40
C ASN A 6 -15.94 -5.07 -10.23
N ILE A 7 -15.10 -4.50 -9.36
CA ILE A 7 -15.55 -3.75 -8.18
C ILE A 7 -15.79 -2.26 -8.43
N GLY A 8 -15.29 -1.73 -9.55
CA GLY A 8 -15.51 -0.35 -9.96
C GLY A 8 -16.98 -0.08 -10.33
N LYS A 9 -17.50 1.08 -9.92
CA LYS A 9 -18.89 1.51 -10.19
C LYS A 9 -18.91 2.84 -10.94
N ASN A 10 -20.04 3.14 -11.60
CA ASN A 10 -20.27 4.41 -12.30
C ASN A 10 -19.12 4.76 -13.26
N LYS A 11 -18.55 5.98 -13.15
CA LYS A 11 -17.42 6.45 -13.95
C LYS A 11 -16.10 5.66 -13.79
N TYR A 12 -16.04 4.76 -12.80
CA TYR A 12 -14.90 3.89 -12.51
C TYR A 12 -15.16 2.41 -12.83
N ARG A 13 -16.27 2.08 -13.52
CA ARG A 13 -16.50 0.72 -14.03
C ARG A 13 -15.31 0.28 -14.90
N ASN A 14 -14.78 -0.92 -14.63
CA ASN A 14 -13.58 -1.50 -15.28
C ASN A 14 -12.26 -0.74 -15.04
N TRP A 15 -12.23 0.25 -14.14
CA TRP A 15 -11.01 1.01 -13.79
C TRP A 15 -10.42 0.63 -12.44
N ILE A 16 -11.01 -0.34 -11.74
CA ILE A 16 -10.56 -0.72 -10.40
C ILE A 16 -10.01 -2.14 -10.42
N VAL A 17 -8.78 -2.27 -9.94
CA VAL A 17 -8.14 -3.55 -9.60
C VAL A 17 -8.12 -3.66 -8.08
N GLY A 18 -8.66 -4.76 -7.53
CA GLY A 18 -8.92 -4.89 -6.11
C GLY A 18 -8.43 -6.18 -5.47
N GLU A 19 -8.19 -6.09 -4.16
CA GLU A 19 -7.84 -7.14 -3.22
C GLU A 19 -8.82 -7.02 -2.03
N ASN A 20 -9.61 -8.07 -1.77
CA ASN A 20 -10.65 -8.04 -0.74
C ASN A 20 -10.35 -8.96 0.46
N ASP A 21 -9.16 -9.52 0.49
CA ASP A 21 -8.70 -10.43 1.53
C ASP A 21 -7.25 -10.07 1.81
N PHE A 22 -6.78 -10.24 3.04
CA PHE A 22 -5.39 -9.95 3.38
C PHE A 22 -4.70 -11.25 3.73
N GLN A 23 -3.63 -11.56 2.99
CA GLN A 23 -2.90 -12.80 3.14
C GLN A 23 -1.40 -12.51 2.97
N THR A 24 -0.62 -12.76 4.03
CA THR A 24 0.81 -12.41 4.08
C THR A 24 1.63 -13.08 2.99
N GLU A 25 1.23 -14.27 2.54
CA GLU A 25 1.90 -15.01 1.47
C GLU A 25 1.75 -14.35 0.08
N TYR A 26 0.85 -13.38 -0.08
CA TYR A 26 0.63 -12.66 -1.35
C TYR A 26 1.09 -11.21 -1.34
N LEU A 27 1.76 -10.73 -0.28
CA LEU A 27 2.25 -9.34 -0.19
C LEU A 27 3.09 -8.95 -1.41
N GLY A 28 4.12 -9.74 -1.73
CA GLY A 28 4.99 -9.49 -2.90
C GLY A 28 4.24 -9.36 -4.24
N LYS A 29 3.14 -10.10 -4.39
CA LYS A 29 2.28 -10.04 -5.58
C LYS A 29 1.53 -8.71 -5.63
N PHE A 30 0.82 -8.33 -4.57
CA PHE A 30 0.04 -7.09 -4.56
C PHE A 30 0.91 -5.84 -4.49
N GLU A 31 2.08 -5.92 -3.87
CA GLU A 31 3.12 -4.89 -3.94
C GLU A 31 3.49 -4.55 -5.38
N THR A 32 3.65 -5.57 -6.22
CA THR A 32 3.98 -5.39 -7.64
C THR A 32 2.76 -4.87 -8.41
N ILE A 33 1.61 -5.52 -8.26
CA ILE A 33 0.40 -5.21 -9.05
C ILE A 33 -0.15 -3.80 -8.75
N PHE A 34 -0.02 -3.33 -7.51
CA PHE A 34 -0.50 -2.01 -7.10
C PHE A 34 0.58 -0.94 -7.05
N THR A 35 1.80 -1.21 -7.53
CA THR A 35 2.90 -0.24 -7.58
C THR A 35 2.42 1.08 -8.17
N LEU A 36 2.76 2.19 -7.49
CA LEU A 36 2.49 3.53 -7.99
C LEU A 36 3.75 4.07 -8.65
N GLY A 37 3.57 4.88 -9.69
CA GLY A 37 4.67 5.56 -10.35
C GLY A 37 4.20 6.71 -11.21
N ASN A 38 5.09 7.69 -11.40
CA ASN A 38 4.83 8.89 -12.23
C ASN A 38 5.91 9.12 -13.30
N GLY A 39 6.69 8.07 -13.63
CA GLY A 39 7.80 8.14 -14.59
C GLY A 39 9.11 8.65 -13.99
N TYR A 40 9.06 9.49 -12.95
CA TYR A 40 10.25 9.93 -12.20
C TYR A 40 10.50 9.06 -10.96
N MET A 41 9.47 8.81 -10.15
CA MET A 41 9.53 7.96 -8.97
C MET A 41 8.61 6.76 -9.16
N GLY A 42 8.99 5.62 -8.57
CA GLY A 42 8.14 4.44 -8.44
C GLY A 42 8.21 3.89 -7.02
N VAL A 43 7.07 3.53 -6.44
CA VAL A 43 7.00 2.92 -5.11
C VAL A 43 6.19 1.64 -5.15
N ARG A 44 6.81 0.54 -4.72
CA ARG A 44 6.13 -0.75 -4.55
C ARG A 44 4.98 -0.58 -3.58
N ALA A 45 3.90 -1.29 -3.84
CA ALA A 45 2.72 -1.17 -3.01
C ALA A 45 2.79 -2.02 -1.75
N ALA A 46 3.81 -1.81 -0.92
CA ALA A 46 3.84 -2.35 0.43
C ALA A 46 2.66 -1.77 1.23
N THR A 47 2.22 -2.51 2.25
CA THR A 47 1.29 -2.00 3.27
C THR A 47 1.96 -0.86 4.05
N GLU A 48 1.18 0.02 4.65
CA GLU A 48 1.71 1.14 5.43
C GLU A 48 2.41 0.64 6.71
N GLU A 49 1.81 -0.31 7.41
CA GLU A 49 2.44 -1.13 8.45
C GLU A 49 3.38 -2.19 7.85
N THR A 50 4.33 -2.66 8.65
CA THR A 50 5.39 -3.58 8.22
C THR A 50 5.09 -5.04 8.50
N TYR A 51 5.53 -5.90 7.58
CA TYR A 51 5.43 -7.36 7.68
C TYR A 51 6.74 -8.03 7.29
N ARG A 52 6.98 -9.24 7.79
CA ARG A 52 8.21 -9.98 7.47
C ARG A 52 8.24 -10.44 6.01
N GLU A 53 7.07 -10.74 5.45
CA GLU A 53 6.88 -11.31 4.13
C GLU A 53 6.87 -10.25 3.01
N GLU A 54 7.03 -8.97 3.34
CA GLU A 54 6.94 -7.86 2.39
C GLU A 54 8.26 -7.60 1.65
N THR A 55 8.18 -6.95 0.49
CA THR A 55 9.35 -6.40 -0.21
C THR A 55 9.10 -4.93 -0.53
N ARG A 56 9.60 -4.05 0.34
CA ARG A 56 9.46 -2.59 0.16
C ARG A 56 10.47 -2.09 -0.87
N GLY A 57 10.06 -1.12 -1.67
CA GLY A 57 10.92 -0.54 -2.70
C GLY A 57 10.44 0.84 -3.12
N CYS A 58 11.35 1.81 -3.13
CA CYS A 58 11.13 3.15 -3.63
C CYS A 58 12.30 3.51 -4.54
N TYR A 59 12.02 4.03 -5.73
CA TYR A 59 13.03 4.22 -6.76
C TYR A 59 12.86 5.55 -7.45
N ILE A 60 13.99 6.15 -7.85
CA ILE A 60 14.04 7.35 -8.68
C ILE A 60 14.68 7.00 -10.02
N ALA A 61 14.02 7.36 -11.11
CA ALA A 61 14.54 7.19 -12.47
C ALA A 61 15.88 7.93 -12.61
N GLY A 62 16.90 7.21 -13.07
CA GLY A 62 18.26 7.75 -13.22
C GLY A 62 19.13 7.66 -11.97
N LEU A 63 18.60 7.25 -10.82
CA LEU A 63 19.39 7.03 -9.61
C LEU A 63 19.88 5.58 -9.55
N PHE A 64 21.10 5.37 -10.02
CA PHE A 64 21.76 4.07 -10.00
C PHE A 64 22.91 4.08 -9.01
N ASP A 65 23.18 2.92 -8.41
CA ASP A 65 24.37 2.69 -7.61
C ASP A 65 25.02 1.37 -8.03
N LYS A 66 26.29 1.22 -7.69
CA LYS A 66 27.05 -0.01 -7.91
C LYS A 66 27.89 -0.30 -6.68
N PHE A 67 27.53 -1.36 -5.97
CA PHE A 67 28.39 -1.88 -4.93
C PHE A 67 29.66 -2.50 -5.55
N PRO A 68 30.84 -2.36 -4.91
CA PRO A 68 32.08 -2.96 -5.42
C PRO A 68 31.95 -4.47 -5.65
N GLY A 69 32.16 -4.91 -6.89
CA GLY A 69 32.05 -6.32 -7.28
C GLY A 69 30.72 -6.73 -7.91
N GLU A 70 29.74 -5.82 -7.97
CA GLU A 70 28.40 -6.09 -8.51
C GLU A 70 28.11 -5.35 -9.82
N VAL A 71 26.93 -5.59 -10.40
CA VAL A 71 26.42 -4.83 -11.55
C VAL A 71 25.79 -3.52 -11.07
N THR A 72 25.66 -2.55 -11.98
CA THR A 72 24.94 -1.31 -11.69
C THR A 72 23.44 -1.59 -11.63
N GLU A 73 22.78 -1.16 -10.56
CA GLU A 73 21.36 -1.38 -10.32
C GLU A 73 20.65 -0.09 -9.90
N LEU A 74 19.33 -0.07 -10.06
CA LEU A 74 18.51 1.06 -9.63
C LEU A 74 18.52 1.11 -8.09
N ALA A 75 18.93 2.23 -7.52
CA ALA A 75 19.07 2.35 -6.08
C ALA A 75 17.70 2.35 -5.40
N ASN A 76 17.53 1.48 -4.40
CA ASN A 76 16.37 1.52 -3.51
C ASN A 76 16.56 2.66 -2.48
N ILE A 77 15.76 3.71 -2.59
CA ILE A 77 15.86 4.89 -1.72
C ILE A 77 15.08 4.71 -0.42
N PRO A 78 15.28 5.59 0.59
CA PRO A 78 14.52 5.52 1.84
C PRO A 78 13.01 5.47 1.63
N ASP A 79 12.36 4.60 2.40
CA ASP A 79 10.92 4.41 2.35
C ASP A 79 10.17 5.55 3.05
N TRP A 80 9.18 6.11 2.36
CA TRP A 80 8.31 7.16 2.88
C TRP A 80 6.89 6.65 3.21
N LEU A 81 6.58 5.38 2.92
CA LEU A 81 5.26 4.79 3.13
C LEU A 81 5.05 4.21 4.53
N ASN A 82 6.13 3.94 5.28
CA ASN A 82 6.00 3.28 6.57
C ASN A 82 5.26 4.14 7.59
N VAL A 83 4.19 3.58 8.17
CA VAL A 83 3.43 4.18 9.27
C VAL A 83 3.22 3.14 10.36
N ASP A 84 3.83 3.36 11.52
CA ASP A 84 3.61 2.54 12.71
C ASP A 84 2.47 3.13 13.56
N LEU A 85 1.37 2.38 13.67
CA LEU A 85 0.20 2.79 14.43
C LEU A 85 0.10 2.01 15.75
N LYS A 86 -0.12 2.74 16.84
CA LYS A 86 -0.53 2.18 18.14
C LYS A 86 -1.89 2.76 18.51
N LEU A 87 -2.90 1.90 18.61
CA LEU A 87 -4.27 2.24 18.94
C LEU A 87 -4.55 1.76 20.36
N ASP A 88 -4.69 2.72 21.28
CA ASP A 88 -4.86 2.41 22.71
C ASP A 88 -3.80 1.43 23.26
N SER A 89 -2.54 1.75 22.99
CA SER A 89 -1.35 0.96 23.33
C SER A 89 -1.20 -0.40 22.62
N GLU A 90 -2.15 -0.80 21.76
CA GLU A 90 -2.05 -2.00 20.93
C GLU A 90 -1.45 -1.64 19.56
N LYS A 91 -0.41 -2.37 19.13
CA LYS A 91 0.13 -2.20 17.76
C LYS A 91 -0.95 -2.64 16.76
N PHE A 92 -1.23 -1.80 15.78
CA PHE A 92 -2.02 -2.21 14.63
C PHE A 92 -1.21 -3.19 13.79
N ASP A 93 -1.70 -4.41 13.69
CA ASP A 93 -1.06 -5.49 12.94
C ASP A 93 -2.13 -6.50 12.53
N LEU A 94 -2.40 -6.64 11.23
CA LEU A 94 -3.39 -7.58 10.69
C LEU A 94 -3.09 -9.06 10.92
N LYS A 95 -1.88 -9.43 11.35
CA LYS A 95 -1.56 -10.81 11.82
C LYS A 95 -2.07 -11.04 13.24
N THR A 96 -2.46 -9.98 13.95
CA THR A 96 -3.01 -10.03 15.30
C THR A 96 -4.41 -9.42 15.34
N GLY A 97 -5.25 -9.86 16.28
CA GLY A 97 -6.65 -9.44 16.32
C GLY A 97 -7.48 -10.08 15.19
N LYS A 98 -8.56 -9.42 14.76
CA LYS A 98 -9.47 -9.92 13.73
C LYS A 98 -9.70 -8.87 12.66
N ILE A 99 -9.63 -9.30 11.40
CA ILE A 99 -10.00 -8.49 10.24
C ILE A 99 -11.50 -8.64 10.04
N LEU A 100 -12.27 -7.58 10.35
CA LEU A 100 -13.72 -7.57 10.18
C LEU A 100 -14.11 -7.25 8.74
N SER A 101 -13.35 -6.35 8.09
CA SER A 101 -13.41 -6.11 6.66
C SER A 101 -12.08 -5.62 6.12
N TYR A 102 -11.77 -5.98 4.87
CA TYR A 102 -10.56 -5.55 4.17
C TYR A 102 -10.87 -5.27 2.71
N GLN A 103 -10.39 -4.15 2.21
CA GLN A 103 -10.38 -3.85 0.78
C GLN A 103 -9.22 -2.95 0.44
N ARG A 104 -8.42 -3.36 -0.53
CA ARG A 104 -7.39 -2.55 -1.16
C ARG A 104 -7.68 -2.45 -2.65
N GLN A 105 -7.55 -1.26 -3.21
CA GLN A 105 -7.91 -1.01 -4.60
C GLN A 105 -7.01 0.03 -5.26
N LEU A 106 -6.51 -0.30 -6.44
CA LEU A 106 -5.88 0.63 -7.36
C LEU A 106 -6.92 1.10 -8.37
N ASN A 107 -7.12 2.42 -8.43
CA ASN A 107 -7.86 3.05 -9.50
C ASN A 107 -6.91 3.39 -10.65
N ILE A 108 -6.93 2.60 -11.70
CA ILE A 108 -6.05 2.78 -12.86
C ILE A 108 -6.46 3.98 -13.75
N LYS A 109 -7.58 4.65 -13.44
CA LYS A 109 -8.00 5.86 -14.16
C LYS A 109 -7.32 7.14 -13.66
N ASP A 110 -7.12 7.24 -12.35
CA ASP A 110 -6.55 8.43 -11.69
C ASP A 110 -5.29 8.14 -10.87
N GLY A 111 -4.85 6.87 -10.78
CA GLY A 111 -3.61 6.48 -10.12
C GLY A 111 -3.69 6.47 -8.59
N GLN A 112 -4.89 6.55 -8.01
CA GLN A 112 -5.05 6.49 -6.55
C GLN A 112 -5.10 5.04 -6.06
N LEU A 113 -4.30 4.73 -5.04
CA LEU A 113 -4.39 3.49 -4.26
C LEU A 113 -5.08 3.78 -2.93
N THR A 114 -6.14 3.03 -2.65
CA THR A 114 -6.90 3.13 -1.39
C THR A 114 -6.89 1.79 -0.67
N ARG A 115 -6.79 1.82 0.66
CA ARG A 115 -6.94 0.65 1.54
C ARG A 115 -7.91 0.98 2.66
N ASN A 116 -8.95 0.18 2.83
CA ASN A 116 -9.96 0.31 3.88
C ASN A 116 -10.00 -0.97 4.71
N ILE A 117 -10.00 -0.80 6.03
CA ILE A 117 -9.94 -1.90 6.99
C ILE A 117 -10.88 -1.60 8.14
N GLU A 118 -11.62 -2.60 8.58
CA GLU A 118 -12.20 -2.63 9.91
C GLU A 118 -11.51 -3.75 10.69
N TRP A 119 -10.88 -3.38 11.80
CA TRP A 119 -10.03 -4.27 12.59
C TRP A 119 -10.51 -4.27 14.04
N GLU A 120 -10.61 -5.46 14.61
CA GLU A 120 -10.83 -5.69 16.04
C GLU A 120 -9.49 -6.07 16.67
N SER A 121 -9.02 -5.27 17.62
CA SER A 121 -7.76 -5.53 18.33
C SER A 121 -7.85 -6.80 19.19
N PRO A 122 -6.72 -7.37 19.63
CA PRO A 122 -6.73 -8.47 20.61
C PRO A 122 -7.57 -8.21 21.86
N ASN A 123 -7.65 -6.95 22.33
CA ASN A 123 -8.51 -6.55 23.45
C ASN A 123 -9.97 -6.23 23.05
N GLY A 124 -10.38 -6.51 21.81
CA GLY A 124 -11.76 -6.37 21.35
C GLY A 124 -12.17 -4.96 20.89
N ARG A 125 -11.22 -4.01 20.77
CA ARG A 125 -11.53 -2.65 20.30
C ARG A 125 -11.63 -2.61 18.79
N LYS A 126 -12.68 -1.98 18.27
CA LYS A 126 -12.93 -1.89 16.83
C LYS A 126 -12.49 -0.55 16.30
N THR A 127 -11.73 -0.55 15.21
CA THR A 127 -11.27 0.65 14.54
C THR A 127 -11.41 0.49 13.03
N LYS A 128 -11.87 1.54 12.37
CA LYS A 128 -11.84 1.68 10.92
C LYS A 128 -10.61 2.50 10.52
N LEU A 129 -9.78 1.93 9.66
CA LEU A 129 -8.62 2.59 9.08
C LEU A 129 -8.82 2.75 7.57
N SER A 130 -8.53 3.94 7.07
CA SER A 130 -8.51 4.23 5.63
C SER A 130 -7.18 4.89 5.26
N PHE A 131 -6.52 4.32 4.27
CA PHE A 131 -5.28 4.82 3.68
C PHE A 131 -5.56 5.22 2.23
N GLU A 132 -5.11 6.40 1.84
CA GLU A 132 -5.20 6.90 0.47
C GLU A 132 -3.84 7.44 0.06
N ARG A 133 -3.32 7.00 -1.08
CA ARG A 133 -2.05 7.50 -1.60
C ARG A 133 -2.02 7.58 -3.11
N PHE A 134 -1.22 8.52 -3.61
CA PHE A 134 -0.98 8.73 -5.03
C PHE A 134 0.40 9.34 -5.25
N MET A 135 0.84 9.30 -6.49
CA MET A 135 2.04 10.00 -6.96
C MET A 135 1.61 10.96 -8.05
N SER A 136 1.97 12.23 -7.92
CA SER A 136 1.52 13.25 -8.86
C SER A 136 2.21 13.09 -10.20
N LEU A 137 1.42 13.08 -11.28
CA LEU A 137 1.93 13.13 -12.67
C LEU A 137 2.28 14.55 -13.13
N ASP A 138 1.72 15.58 -12.48
CA ASP A 138 1.96 16.99 -12.82
C ASP A 138 3.22 17.53 -12.11
N ASN A 139 3.23 17.48 -10.78
CA ASN A 139 4.44 17.66 -9.98
C ASN A 139 5.11 16.31 -9.69
N ILE A 140 6.12 15.95 -10.49
CA ILE A 140 6.78 14.64 -10.45
C ILE A 140 7.55 14.33 -9.14
N HIS A 141 7.84 15.34 -8.31
CA HIS A 141 8.50 15.16 -7.01
C HIS A 141 7.50 15.09 -5.84
N PHE A 142 6.20 15.20 -6.11
CA PHE A 142 5.18 15.21 -5.09
C PHE A 142 4.46 13.87 -4.98
N THR A 143 4.48 13.32 -3.77
CA THR A 143 3.70 12.13 -3.37
C THR A 143 2.95 12.44 -2.08
N ALA A 144 1.86 11.73 -1.83
CA ALA A 144 1.08 11.92 -0.61
C ALA A 144 0.51 10.61 -0.10
N LEU A 145 0.51 10.46 1.23
CA LEU A 145 -0.22 9.44 1.97
C LEU A 145 -1.14 10.15 2.96
N LYS A 146 -2.41 9.78 2.97
CA LYS A 146 -3.42 10.21 3.92
C LYS A 146 -3.89 9.01 4.71
N VAL A 147 -3.91 9.16 6.03
CA VAL A 147 -4.39 8.16 6.98
C VAL A 147 -5.60 8.73 7.71
N LYS A 148 -6.70 7.97 7.75
CA LYS A 148 -7.90 8.29 8.52
C LYS A 148 -8.20 7.14 9.48
N ILE A 149 -8.42 7.47 10.74
CA ILE A 149 -8.65 6.51 11.83
C ILE A 149 -9.96 6.89 12.51
N ILE A 150 -10.88 5.94 12.65
CA ILE A 150 -12.20 6.14 13.26
C ILE A 150 -12.45 4.99 14.24
N PRO A 151 -12.56 5.26 15.56
CA PRO A 151 -13.06 4.26 16.52
C PRO A 151 -14.50 3.85 16.16
N LEU A 152 -14.81 2.56 16.27
CA LEU A 152 -16.14 2.00 15.97
C LEU A 152 -16.88 1.56 17.23
#